data_AF-A0A0M3HW01-F1
#
_entry.id   AF-A0A0M3HW01-F1
#
_cell.length_a   1.000
_cell.length_b   1.000
_cell.length_c   1.000
_cell.angle_alpha   90.00
_cell.angle_beta   90.00
_cell.angle_gamma   90.00
#
_symmetry.space_group_name_H-M   'P 1'
#
loop_
_entity.id
_entity.type
_entity.pdbx_description
1 polymer ?
#
loop_
_entity_poly.entity_id
_entity_poly.type
_entity_poly.pdbx_seq_one_letter_code
_entity_poly.pdbx_strand_id
1 'polypeptide(L)'
;MYAIVFCSGIALALVAGCLYGSTFVPVIYVQDNVEGAPSRGLPYVFAHSMGIFLTSNLLFVGYCIIKKNNPLINNQISLPALCAGCIWIVAQTSFFIANENLSQTVSFPIITMLPGCVASVWSIFVFREIRGTRNLRLLAIAIVITLCGALMVGLSKDLVF
;
A
#
# COMPACT_ATOMS: atom_id res chain seq x y z
N MET A 1 -17.60 8.74 -23.65
CA MET A 1 -17.27 9.15 -22.26
C MET A 1 -16.81 7.98 -21.40
N TYR A 2 -17.57 6.88 -21.30
CA TYR A 2 -17.20 5.69 -20.51
C TYR A 2 -15.87 5.03 -20.91
N ALA A 3 -15.59 4.89 -22.21
CA ALA A 3 -14.34 4.29 -22.68
C ALA A 3 -13.09 5.12 -22.30
N ILE A 4 -13.19 6.45 -22.36
CA ILE A 4 -12.07 7.35 -22.00
C ILE A 4 -11.81 7.24 -20.49
N VAL A 5 -12.85 7.31 -19.66
CA VAL A 5 -12.70 7.16 -18.19
C VAL A 5 -12.12 5.80 -17.82
N PHE A 6 -12.54 4.74 -18.51
CA PHE A 6 -12.03 3.38 -18.31
C PHE A 6 -10.53 3.28 -18.65
N CYS A 7 -10.12 3.74 -19.84
CA CYS A 7 -8.71 3.74 -20.23
C CYS A 7 -7.85 4.60 -19.30
N SER A 8 -8.33 5.78 -18.90
CA SER A 8 -7.65 6.63 -17.92
C SER A 8 -7.48 5.93 -16.56
N GLY A 9 -8.51 5.23 -16.10
CA GLY A 9 -8.47 4.47 -14.85
C GLY A 9 -7.41 3.36 -14.88
N ILE A 10 -7.33 2.60 -15.97
CA ILE A 10 -6.30 1.57 -16.15
C ILE A 10 -4.90 2.18 -16.18
N ALA A 11 -4.71 3.25 -16.94
CA ALA A 11 -3.42 3.91 -17.04
C ALA A 11 -2.95 4.42 -15.67
N LEU A 12 -3.83 5.08 -14.91
CA LEU A 12 -3.52 5.55 -13.56
C LEU A 12 -3.22 4.40 -12.59
N ALA A 13 -3.96 3.28 -12.68
CA ALA A 13 -3.71 2.11 -11.85
C ALA A 13 -2.35 1.47 -12.13
N LEU A 14 -1.95 1.39 -13.40
CA LEU A 14 -0.63 0.88 -13.80
C LEU A 14 0.49 1.79 -13.28
N VAL A 15 0.36 3.10 -13.47
CA VAL A 15 1.34 4.08 -12.96
C VAL A 15 1.45 4.00 -11.44
N ALA A 16 0.31 3.97 -10.74
CA ALA A 16 0.29 3.80 -9.29
C ALA A 16 0.97 2.49 -8.86
N GLY A 17 0.69 1.38 -9.55
CA GLY A 17 1.32 0.09 -9.29
C GLY A 17 2.84 0.14 -9.42
N CYS A 18 3.37 0.74 -10.48
CA CYS A 18 4.82 0.92 -10.67
C CYS A 18 5.45 1.76 -9.56
N LEU A 19 4.80 2.86 -9.17
CA LEU A 19 5.29 3.74 -8.09
C LEU A 19 5.25 3.02 -6.74
N TYR A 20 4.15 2.34 -6.42
CA TYR A 20 4.02 1.59 -5.16
C TYR A 20 5.04 0.45 -5.07
N GLY A 21 5.25 -0.30 -6.15
CA GLY A 21 6.30 -1.32 -6.22
C GLY A 21 7.71 -0.75 -6.01
N SER A 22 7.93 0.50 -6.42
CA SER A 22 9.23 1.18 -6.31
C SER A 22 9.45 1.91 -4.98
N THR A 23 8.46 1.90 -4.07
CA THR A 23 8.46 2.70 -2.82
C THR A 23 9.71 2.48 -1.95
N PHE A 24 10.23 1.26 -1.91
CA PHE A 24 11.40 0.91 -1.10
C PHE A 24 12.71 0.93 -1.88
N VAL A 25 12.69 1.06 -3.21
CA VAL A 25 13.90 1.05 -4.06
C VAL A 25 14.96 2.05 -3.61
N PRO A 26 14.63 3.31 -3.26
CA PRO A 26 15.63 4.26 -2.78
C PRO A 26 16.28 3.83 -1.46
N VAL A 27 15.51 3.21 -0.55
CA VAL A 27 16.04 2.75 0.74
C VAL A 27 17.01 1.59 0.53
N ILE A 28 16.62 0.61 -0.29
CA ILE A 28 17.47 -0.54 -0.64
C ILE A 28 18.77 -0.06 -1.29
N TYR A 29 18.67 0.87 -2.24
CA TYR A 29 19.84 1.40 -2.94
C TYR A 29 20.86 1.99 -1.96
N VAL A 30 20.39 2.76 -0.98
CA VAL A 30 21.27 3.33 0.06
C VAL A 30 21.85 2.24 0.96
N GLN A 31 21.05 1.24 1.36
CA GLN A 31 21.52 0.12 2.18
C GLN A 31 22.64 -0.69 1.49
N ASP A 32 22.53 -0.89 0.18
CA ASP A 32 23.45 -1.76 -0.57
C ASP A 32 24.66 -1.03 -1.15
N ASN A 33 24.57 0.28 -1.41
CA ASN A 33 25.59 1.01 -2.19
C ASN A 33 26.31 2.14 -1.43
N VAL A 34 25.86 2.49 -0.21
CA VAL A 34 26.46 3.60 0.55
C VAL A 34 27.22 3.06 1.75
N GLU A 35 28.55 3.23 1.74
CA GLU A 35 29.40 2.84 2.87
C GLU A 35 29.02 3.61 4.14
N GLY A 36 28.87 2.88 5.26
CA GLY A 36 28.49 3.45 6.55
C GLY A 36 26.98 3.69 6.73
N ALA A 37 26.16 3.42 5.71
CA ALA A 37 24.71 3.48 5.86
C ALA A 37 24.17 2.33 6.72
N PRO A 38 23.12 2.54 7.53
CA PRO A 38 22.49 1.44 8.26
C PRO A 38 21.96 0.38 7.30
N SER A 39 22.29 -0.89 7.55
CA SER A 39 21.77 -2.02 6.78
C SER A 39 20.33 -2.40 7.14
N ARG A 40 19.86 -1.97 8.31
CA ARG A 40 18.48 -2.16 8.77
C ARG A 40 17.55 -1.12 8.12
N GLY A 41 16.29 -1.48 7.90
CA GLY A 41 15.26 -0.61 7.33
C GLY A 41 14.67 0.39 8.33
N LEU A 42 14.60 0.03 9.62
CA LEU A 42 13.98 0.86 10.65
C LEU A 42 14.51 2.32 10.73
N PRO A 43 15.84 2.59 10.62
CA PRO A 43 16.37 3.96 10.60
C PRO A 43 15.83 4.85 9.46
N TYR A 44 15.38 4.25 8.36
CA TYR A 44 14.86 4.98 7.20
C TYR A 44 13.37 5.32 7.32
N VAL A 45 12.64 4.73 8.27
CA VAL A 45 11.18 4.94 8.44
C VAL A 45 10.84 6.42 8.60
N PHE A 46 11.62 7.15 9.40
CA PHE A 46 11.38 8.57 9.64
C PHE A 46 11.55 9.39 8.35
N ALA A 47 12.68 9.22 7.66
CA ALA A 47 12.95 9.92 6.41
C ALA A 47 11.91 9.57 5.32
N HIS A 48 11.54 8.30 5.22
CA HIS A 48 10.50 7.82 4.32
C HIS A 48 9.13 8.46 4.61
N SER A 49 8.72 8.47 5.88
CA SER A 49 7.44 9.05 6.31
C SER A 49 7.40 10.57 6.13
N MET A 50 8.51 11.27 6.41
CA MET A 50 8.65 12.70 6.15
C MET A 50 8.57 13.02 4.66
N GLY A 51 9.17 12.20 3.80
CA GLY A 51 9.04 12.33 2.35
C GLY A 51 7.58 12.27 1.89
N ILE A 52 6.81 11.31 2.40
CA ILE A 52 5.37 11.19 2.12
C ILE A 52 4.62 12.43 2.62
N PHE A 53 4.87 12.84 3.87
CA PHE A 53 4.20 13.98 4.49
C PHE A 53 4.46 15.28 3.72
N LEU A 54 5.72 15.57 3.38
CA LEU A 54 6.09 16.76 2.60
C LEU A 54 5.47 16.73 1.21
N THR A 55 5.54 15.61 0.51
CA THR A 55 4.95 15.47 -0.83
C THR A 55 3.44 15.68 -0.79
N SER A 56 2.75 15.09 0.18
CA SER A 56 1.30 15.26 0.36
C SER A 56 0.92 16.72 0.65
N ASN A 57 1.71 17.41 1.49
CA ASN A 57 1.51 18.82 1.77
C ASN A 57 1.75 19.69 0.53
N LEU A 58 2.80 19.44 -0.25
CA LEU A 58 3.07 20.17 -1.48
C LEU A 58 1.95 20.01 -2.51
N LEU A 59 1.43 18.79 -2.68
CA LEU A 59 0.28 18.52 -3.53
C LEU A 59 -0.97 19.28 -3.06
N PHE A 60 -1.22 19.31 -1.75
CA PHE A 60 -2.32 20.05 -1.17
C PHE A 60 -2.18 21.57 -1.36
N VAL A 61 -0.99 22.13 -1.14
CA VAL A 61 -0.69 23.54 -1.38
C VAL A 61 -0.90 23.88 -2.86
N GLY A 62 -0.38 23.06 -3.77
CA GLY A 62 -0.59 23.23 -5.21
C GLY A 62 -2.07 23.21 -5.60
N TYR A 63 -2.84 22.28 -5.03
CA TYR A 63 -4.29 22.23 -5.19
C TYR A 63 -4.98 23.52 -4.71
N CYS A 64 -4.61 24.03 -3.54
CA CYS A 64 -5.14 25.29 -3.00
C CYS A 64 -4.81 26.49 -3.90
N ILE A 65 -3.58 26.55 -4.45
CA ILE A 65 -3.17 27.61 -5.40
C ILE A 65 -4.01 27.56 -6.67
N ILE A 66 -4.15 26.38 -7.29
CA ILE A 66 -4.96 26.19 -8.50
C ILE A 66 -6.42 26.56 -8.25
N LYS A 67 -6.94 26.24 -7.07
CA LYS A 67 -8.30 26.59 -6.64
C LYS A 67 -8.44 28.01 -6.09
N LYS A 68 -7.39 28.85 -6.17
CA LYS A 68 -7.39 30.25 -5.68
C LYS A 68 -7.89 30.37 -4.24
N ASN A 69 -7.37 29.49 -3.37
CA ASN A 69 -7.73 29.40 -1.96
C ASN A 69 -9.22 29.05 -1.69
N ASN A 70 -9.92 28.45 -2.66
CA ASN A 70 -11.25 27.86 -2.48
C ASN A 70 -11.24 26.35 -2.76
N PRO A 71 -10.45 25.55 -2.01
CA PRO A 71 -10.43 24.10 -2.17
C PRO A 71 -11.74 23.48 -1.65
N LEU A 72 -12.30 22.52 -2.39
CA LEU A 72 -13.41 21.71 -1.90
C LEU A 72 -12.84 20.65 -0.93
N ILE A 73 -13.03 20.86 0.37
CA ILE A 73 -12.60 19.95 1.44
C ILE A 73 -13.82 19.56 2.25
N ASN A 74 -14.02 18.25 2.44
CA ASN A 74 -15.06 17.77 3.34
C ASN A 74 -14.50 17.71 4.77
N ASN A 75 -15.01 18.59 5.64
CA ASN A 75 -14.56 18.70 7.02
C ASN A 75 -14.83 17.42 7.83
N GLN A 76 -15.84 16.62 7.46
CA GLN A 76 -16.21 15.40 8.19
C GLN A 76 -15.18 14.28 8.03
N ILE A 77 -14.46 14.24 6.91
CA ILE A 77 -13.46 13.19 6.62
C ILE A 77 -12.03 13.60 7.01
N SER A 78 -11.82 14.88 7.37
CA SER A 78 -10.48 15.43 7.61
C SER A 78 -9.79 14.75 8.80
N LEU A 79 -10.49 14.61 9.93
CA LEU A 79 -9.95 13.93 11.10
C LEU A 79 -9.76 12.41 10.88
N PRO A 80 -10.74 11.67 10.32
CA PRO A 80 -10.54 10.26 9.93
C PRO A 80 -9.35 10.05 8.99
N ALA A 81 -9.12 10.95 8.04
CA ALA A 81 -7.98 10.86 7.12
C ALA A 81 -6.63 10.99 7.84
N LEU A 82 -6.53 11.89 8.83
CA LEU A 82 -5.32 12.01 9.67
C LEU A 82 -5.08 10.72 10.47
N CYS A 83 -6.13 10.16 11.08
CA CYS A 83 -6.04 8.88 11.78
C CYS A 83 -5.60 7.74 10.86
N ALA A 84 -6.13 7.69 9.64
CA ALA A 84 -5.72 6.70 8.63
C ALA A 84 -4.22 6.85 8.26
N GLY A 85 -3.70 8.08 8.20
CA GLY A 85 -2.28 8.34 8.03
C GLY A 85 -1.43 7.76 9.16
N CYS A 86 -1.87 7.88 10.42
CA CYS A 86 -1.18 7.25 11.55
C CYS A 86 -1.16 5.72 11.43
N ILE A 87 -2.30 5.10 11.07
CA ILE A 87 -2.39 3.65 10.82
C ILE A 87 -1.44 3.24 9.70
N TRP A 88 -1.35 4.04 8.63
CA TRP A 88 -0.44 3.80 7.52
C TRP A 88 1.02 3.77 7.96
N ILE A 89 1.48 4.72 8.78
CA ILE A 89 2.86 4.75 9.27
C ILE A 89 3.19 3.50 10.11
N VAL A 90 2.26 3.05 10.94
CA VAL A 90 2.41 1.81 11.72
C VAL A 90 2.54 0.60 10.79
N ALA A 91 1.71 0.52 9.76
CA ALA A 91 1.77 -0.53 8.74
C ALA A 91 3.10 -0.49 7.96
N GLN A 92 3.55 0.69 7.54
CA GLN A 92 4.82 0.85 6.84
C GLN A 92 6.03 0.46 7.71
N THR A 93 6.01 0.84 8.99
CA THR A 93 7.06 0.42 9.94
C THR A 93 7.10 -1.10 10.08
N SER A 94 5.92 -1.73 10.18
CA SER A 94 5.81 -3.20 10.19
C SER A 94 6.32 -3.83 8.89
N PHE A 95 6.11 -3.18 7.74
CA PHE A 95 6.63 -3.64 6.46
C PHE A 95 8.18 -3.55 6.41
N PHE A 96 8.78 -2.46 6.90
CA PHE A 96 10.24 -2.40 7.01
C PHE A 96 10.82 -3.56 7.84
N ILE A 97 10.18 -3.87 8.97
CA ILE A 97 10.57 -5.02 9.81
C ILE A 97 10.36 -6.34 9.07
N ALA A 98 9.25 -6.51 8.35
CA ALA A 98 9.01 -7.71 7.55
C ALA A 98 10.08 -7.88 6.46
N ASN A 99 10.46 -6.81 5.76
CA ASN A 99 11.51 -6.84 4.74
C ASN A 99 12.87 -7.24 5.33
N GLU A 100 13.23 -6.74 6.53
CA GLU A 100 14.45 -7.15 7.24
C GLU A 100 14.46 -8.66 7.54
N ASN A 101 13.32 -9.23 7.93
CA ASN A 101 13.24 -10.62 8.40
C ASN A 101 12.96 -11.64 7.29
N LEU A 102 12.14 -11.30 6.29
CA LEU A 102 11.65 -12.23 5.27
C LEU A 102 12.35 -12.05 3.92
N SER A 103 13.09 -10.95 3.71
CA SER A 103 13.51 -10.45 2.39
C SER A 103 12.32 -9.93 1.57
N GLN A 104 12.61 -9.00 0.68
CA GLN A 104 11.59 -8.31 -0.12
C GLN A 104 10.90 -9.25 -1.11
N THR A 105 11.63 -10.21 -1.67
CA THR A 105 11.08 -11.23 -2.58
C THR A 105 9.96 -12.03 -1.95
N VAL A 106 9.98 -12.19 -0.62
CA VAL A 106 8.96 -12.91 0.15
C VAL A 106 7.92 -11.93 0.73
N SER A 107 8.35 -10.80 1.29
CA SER A 107 7.44 -9.83 1.94
C SER A 107 6.49 -9.13 0.98
N PHE A 108 6.95 -8.73 -0.21
CA PHE A 108 6.13 -7.96 -1.16
C PHE A 108 4.92 -8.73 -1.69
N PRO A 109 5.05 -10.00 -2.14
CA PRO A 109 3.87 -10.77 -2.55
C PRO A 109 2.89 -10.96 -1.38
N ILE A 110 3.37 -11.28 -0.17
CA ILE A 110 2.50 -11.45 1.00
C ILE A 110 1.71 -10.18 1.31
N ILE A 111 2.37 -9.02 1.30
CA ILE A 111 1.75 -7.72 1.63
C ILE A 111 0.83 -7.19 0.52
N THR A 112 1.04 -7.57 -0.72
CA THR A 112 0.10 -7.21 -1.81
C THR A 112 -1.15 -8.10 -1.80
N MET A 113 -1.08 -9.29 -1.20
CA MET A 113 -2.15 -10.28 -1.16
C MET A 113 -3.04 -10.17 0.09
N LEU A 114 -2.44 -10.25 1.28
CA LEU A 114 -3.18 -10.40 2.55
C LEU A 114 -4.08 -9.19 2.91
N PRO A 115 -3.61 -7.94 2.82
CA PRO A 115 -4.45 -6.77 3.10
C PRO A 115 -5.69 -6.71 2.20
N GLY A 116 -5.59 -7.20 0.95
CA GLY A 116 -6.72 -7.30 0.03
C GLY A 116 -7.82 -8.25 0.54
N CYS A 117 -7.44 -9.36 1.18
CA CYS A 117 -8.38 -10.26 1.84
C CYS A 117 -9.09 -9.56 3.01
N VAL A 118 -8.34 -8.86 3.87
CA VAL A 118 -8.89 -8.13 5.02
C VAL A 118 -9.85 -7.03 4.56
N ALA A 119 -9.45 -6.25 3.54
CA ALA A 119 -10.30 -5.23 2.93
C ALA A 119 -11.58 -5.82 2.34
N SER A 120 -11.48 -6.97 1.65
CA SER A 120 -12.64 -7.66 1.08
C SER A 120 -13.62 -8.14 2.16
N VAL A 121 -13.10 -8.68 3.27
CA VAL A 121 -13.92 -9.07 4.43
C VAL A 121 -14.61 -7.85 5.05
N TRP A 122 -13.87 -6.75 5.19
CA TRP A 122 -14.43 -5.48 5.69
C TRP A 122 -15.56 -4.95 4.78
N SER A 123 -15.41 -5.04 3.45
CA SER A 123 -16.44 -4.67 2.47
C SER A 123 -17.72 -5.50 2.58
N ILE A 124 -17.64 -6.76 3.03
CA ILE A 124 -18.83 -7.59 3.28
C ILE A 124 -19.56 -7.14 4.54
N PHE A 125 -18.85 -7.01 5.66
CA PHE A 125 -19.49 -6.80 6.97
C PHE A 125 -19.92 -5.35 7.21
N VAL A 126 -19.08 -4.39 6.83
CA VAL A 126 -19.29 -2.97 7.15
C VAL A 126 -20.01 -2.26 6.03
N PHE A 127 -19.42 -2.24 4.83
CA PHE A 127 -20.00 -1.53 3.69
C PHE A 127 -21.17 -2.30 3.06
N ARG A 128 -21.23 -3.63 3.27
CA ARG A 128 -22.25 -4.53 2.70
C ARG A 128 -22.39 -4.35 1.19
N GLU A 129 -21.28 -4.07 0.51
CA GLU A 129 -21.22 -3.82 -0.94
C GLU A 129 -21.27 -5.13 -1.72
N ILE A 130 -20.67 -6.19 -1.19
CA ILE A 130 -20.64 -7.51 -1.80
C ILE A 130 -21.81 -8.32 -1.25
N ARG A 131 -22.90 -8.40 -2.02
CA ARG A 131 -24.10 -9.18 -1.67
C ARG A 131 -24.37 -10.30 -2.67
N GLY A 132 -25.07 -11.34 -2.20
CA GLY A 132 -25.52 -12.48 -3.01
C GLY A 132 -24.61 -13.71 -2.87
N THR A 133 -25.24 -14.89 -2.83
CA THR A 133 -24.53 -16.17 -2.57
C THR A 133 -23.51 -16.54 -3.64
N ARG A 134 -23.69 -16.10 -4.89
CA ARG A 134 -22.72 -16.30 -5.98
C ARG A 134 -21.46 -15.44 -5.78
N ASN A 135 -21.63 -14.15 -5.48
CA ASN A 135 -20.52 -13.22 -5.28
C ASN A 135 -19.71 -13.58 -4.03
N LEU A 136 -20.40 -13.95 -2.94
CA LEU A 136 -19.74 -14.44 -1.72
C LEU A 136 -18.96 -15.74 -1.97
N ARG A 137 -19.50 -16.68 -2.76
CA ARG A 137 -18.76 -17.90 -3.14
C ARG A 137 -17.51 -17.59 -3.96
N LEU A 138 -17.61 -16.72 -4.97
CA LEU A 138 -16.45 -16.31 -5.78
C LEU A 138 -15.38 -15.63 -4.92
N LEU A 139 -15.79 -14.74 -4.02
CA LEU A 139 -14.86 -14.07 -3.12
C LEU A 139 -14.19 -15.05 -2.14
N ALA A 140 -14.94 -16.00 -1.59
CA ALA A 140 -14.39 -17.03 -0.71
C ALA A 140 -13.32 -17.86 -1.44
N ILE A 141 -13.57 -18.26 -2.69
CA ILE A 141 -12.59 -18.97 -3.53
C ILE A 141 -11.36 -18.09 -3.76
N ALA A 142 -11.53 -16.81 -4.09
CA ALA A 142 -10.43 -15.88 -4.30
C ALA A 142 -9.57 -15.71 -3.03
N ILE A 143 -10.18 -15.59 -1.86
CA ILE A 143 -9.47 -15.50 -0.57
C ILE A 143 -8.69 -16.79 -0.30
N VAL A 144 -9.27 -17.98 -0.52
CA VAL A 144 -8.57 -19.25 -0.34
C VAL A 144 -7.35 -19.35 -1.24
N ILE A 145 -7.49 -19.06 -2.53
CA ILE A 145 -6.37 -19.05 -3.49
C ILE A 145 -5.28 -18.06 -3.04
N THR A 146 -5.68 -16.88 -2.61
CA THR A 146 -4.77 -15.82 -2.14
C THR A 146 -4.01 -16.27 -0.89
N LEU A 147 -4.68 -16.89 0.08
CA LEU A 147 -4.04 -17.42 1.29
C LEU A 147 -3.08 -18.57 0.96
N CYS A 148 -3.46 -19.49 0.08
CA CYS A 148 -2.57 -20.56 -0.39
C CYS A 148 -1.31 -19.99 -1.06
N GLY A 149 -1.45 -19.01 -1.95
CA GLY A 149 -0.30 -18.37 -2.59
C GLY A 149 0.62 -17.65 -1.60
N ALA A 150 0.05 -16.93 -0.62
CA ALA A 150 0.85 -16.27 0.41
C ALA A 150 1.58 -17.27 1.31
N LEU A 151 0.97 -18.41 1.65
CA LEU A 151 1.61 -19.50 2.39
C LEU A 151 2.77 -20.10 1.58
N MET A 152 2.58 -20.36 0.29
CA MET A 152 3.64 -20.86 -0.60
C MET A 152 4.81 -19.89 -0.67
N VAL A 153 4.54 -18.59 -0.79
CA VAL A 153 5.60 -17.56 -0.79
C VAL A 153 6.33 -17.54 0.55
N GLY A 154 5.61 -17.59 1.68
CA GLY A 154 6.23 -17.64 3.01
C GLY A 154 7.14 -18.85 3.19
N LEU A 155 6.65 -20.05 2.83
CA LEU A 155 7.40 -21.31 2.92
C LEU A 155 8.61 -21.36 1.98
N SER A 156 8.61 -20.60 0.87
CA SER A 156 9.74 -20.57 -0.06
C SER A 156 11.04 -20.08 0.58
N LYS A 157 10.97 -19.31 1.67
CA LYS A 157 12.14 -18.82 2.40
C LYS A 157 12.88 -19.93 3.15
N ASP A 158 12.16 -20.93 3.66
CA ASP A 158 12.75 -22.04 4.43
C ASP A 158 13.34 -23.15 3.54
N LEU A 159 12.96 -23.16 2.26
CA LEU A 159 13.51 -24.05 1.24
C LEU A 159 14.82 -23.47 0.67
N VAL A 160 15.84 -23.39 1.53
CA VAL A 160 17.21 -23.11 1.08
C VAL A 160 17.82 -24.44 0.61
N PHE A 161 17.99 -24.60 -0.70
CA PHE A 161 18.82 -25.67 -1.30
C PHE A 161 20.29 -25.28 -1.28
#